data_AF-A0A255YY12-F1
#
_entry.id   AF-A0A255YY12-F1
#
_cell.length_a   1.000
_cell.length_b   1.000
_cell.length_c   1.000
_cell.angle_alpha   90.00
_cell.angle_beta   90.00
_cell.angle_gamma   90.00
#
_symmetry.space_group_name_H-M   'P 1'
#
loop_
_entity.id
_entity.type
_entity.pdbx_description
1 polymer ?
#
loop_
_entity_poly.entity_id
_entity_poly.type
_entity_poly.pdbx_seq_one_letter_code
_entity_poly.pdbx_strand_id
1 'polypeptide(L)'
;MINVKQILLNGQVTKLMTYGFGQMFNLVTPLIIIPYIVGICGEENFGKVGVGLAVSFFLIVFVDYGADLVGVREASLNRNNHKALEQLLLTSYYARAFIFILIVIAASVLFFMVPLFVREQDMFFLSLSILAGQFLSPVWFLQGVENVKWITYGNILSKAIYLIGVYIVVKSPQDYIYVNLLWGMGMIFSNALFLVLIFKRHNFKLLRVPFPEIFNFLKRDFTMFTSQIFVALQLNLPIIIISLLGGNLMAGQYKIIEQVIVVFKTYIFLFFNYVFPKICYSAEQGLNKAIKGWMLYNGLNFIFILAGMAVLYYFSYDVVAYFNTTNRYILSRLLQIAVLIPLLMAVSIPLKQLVLAFNHKQFYIIVTTVTVILCMLSIYILLPVYEVYGAFYSLIATELLIIFLYLYRLKFYNRQ
;
A
#
# COMPACT_ATOMS: atom_id res chain seq x y z
N MET A 1 1.19 36.41 -15.46
CA MET A 1 1.59 35.96 -14.10
C MET A 1 0.48 35.12 -13.51
N ILE A 2 0.70 33.81 -13.37
CA ILE A 2 -0.28 32.92 -12.74
C ILE A 2 -0.29 33.25 -11.24
N ASN A 3 -1.39 33.80 -10.74
CA ASN A 3 -1.52 34.24 -9.37
C ASN A 3 -1.64 33.00 -8.46
N VAL A 4 -0.51 32.56 -7.89
CA VAL A 4 -0.39 31.35 -7.06
C VAL A 4 -1.43 31.31 -5.94
N LYS A 5 -1.79 32.47 -5.38
CA LYS A 5 -2.88 32.60 -4.37
C LYS A 5 -4.24 32.13 -4.90
N GLN A 6 -4.58 32.40 -6.15
CA GLN A 6 -5.88 32.04 -6.75
C GLN A 6 -5.99 30.54 -7.06
N ILE A 7 -4.87 29.89 -7.38
CA ILE A 7 -4.80 28.42 -7.54
C ILE A 7 -4.88 27.72 -6.18
N LEU A 8 -4.20 28.27 -5.15
CA LEU A 8 -4.28 27.74 -3.79
C LEU A 8 -5.69 27.85 -3.19
N LEU A 9 -6.45 28.89 -3.57
CA LEU A 9 -7.84 29.11 -3.16
C LEU A 9 -8.87 28.25 -3.93
N ASN A 10 -8.45 27.47 -4.92
CA ASN A 10 -9.35 26.50 -5.55
C ASN A 10 -9.62 25.36 -4.57
N GLY A 11 -10.90 25.13 -4.25
CA GLY A 11 -11.32 24.12 -3.27
C GLY A 11 -10.78 22.72 -3.58
N GLN A 12 -10.55 22.37 -4.85
CA GLN A 12 -9.96 21.09 -5.24
C GLN A 12 -8.46 20.99 -4.90
N VAL A 13 -7.69 22.06 -5.12
CA VAL A 13 -6.25 22.12 -4.79
C VAL A 13 -6.06 22.06 -3.27
N THR A 14 -6.92 22.77 -2.52
CA THR A 14 -6.92 22.68 -1.05
C THR A 14 -7.21 21.25 -0.58
N LYS A 15 -8.22 20.56 -1.16
CA LYS A 15 -8.53 19.16 -0.83
C LYS A 15 -7.36 18.22 -1.12
N LEU A 16 -6.68 18.40 -2.26
CA LEU A 16 -5.51 17.61 -2.62
C LEU A 16 -4.36 17.82 -1.63
N MET A 17 -4.06 19.06 -1.26
CA MET A 17 -3.02 19.37 -0.28
C MET A 17 -3.34 18.78 1.09
N THR A 18 -4.58 18.90 1.56
CA THR A 18 -5.03 18.31 2.82
C THR A 18 -4.89 16.79 2.80
N TYR A 19 -5.33 16.13 1.72
CA TYR A 19 -5.19 14.68 1.58
C TYR A 19 -3.72 14.26 1.54
N GLY A 20 -2.89 14.96 0.76
CA GLY A 20 -1.44 14.72 0.70
C GLY A 20 -0.76 14.86 2.06
N PHE A 21 -1.12 15.88 2.84
CA PHE A 21 -0.62 16.08 4.20
C PHE A 21 -1.00 14.92 5.12
N GLY A 22 -2.24 14.43 5.06
CA GLY A 22 -2.65 13.23 5.80
C GLY A 22 -1.88 11.97 5.39
N GLN A 23 -1.54 11.83 4.12
CA GLN A 23 -0.73 10.70 3.62
C GLN A 23 0.74 10.78 4.03
N MET A 24 1.29 11.98 4.26
CA MET A 24 2.66 12.13 4.78
C MET A 24 2.83 11.43 6.13
N PHE A 25 1.82 11.48 7.01
CA PHE A 25 1.88 10.76 8.28
C PHE A 25 2.01 9.24 8.11
N ASN A 26 1.41 8.66 7.06
CA ASN A 26 1.55 7.24 6.78
C ASN A 26 2.99 6.86 6.35
N LEU A 27 3.72 7.79 5.72
CA LEU A 27 5.10 7.58 5.28
C LEU A 27 6.12 7.91 6.38
N VAL A 28 5.89 8.97 7.14
CA VAL A 28 6.82 9.46 8.18
C VAL A 28 6.76 8.62 9.43
N THR A 29 5.57 8.15 9.83
CA THR A 29 5.41 7.40 11.10
C THR A 29 6.31 6.16 11.18
N PRO A 30 6.39 5.29 10.15
CA PRO A 30 7.34 4.17 10.19
C PRO A 30 8.80 4.60 10.27
N LEU A 31 9.20 5.70 9.62
CA LEU A 31 10.59 6.20 9.67
C LEU A 31 11.00 6.67 11.07
N ILE A 32 10.03 7.09 11.90
CA ILE A 32 10.28 7.48 13.29
C ILE A 32 10.28 6.25 14.21
N ILE A 33 9.36 5.31 13.98
CA ILE A 33 9.13 4.19 14.89
C ILE A 33 10.11 3.04 14.69
N ILE A 34 10.50 2.74 13.45
CA ILE A 34 11.35 1.57 13.17
C ILE A 34 12.72 1.66 13.84
N PRO A 35 13.45 2.80 13.83
CA PRO A 35 14.71 2.91 14.59
C PRO A 35 14.58 2.59 16.07
N TYR A 36 13.45 2.98 16.68
CA TYR A 36 13.16 2.71 18.09
C TYR A 36 12.88 1.22 18.31
N ILE A 37 12.03 0.61 17.47
CA ILE A 37 11.71 -0.82 17.56
C ILE A 37 12.95 -1.67 17.31
N VAL A 38 13.72 -1.39 16.26
CA VAL A 38 14.93 -2.16 15.94
C VAL A 38 15.99 -1.99 17.02
N GLY A 39 16.13 -0.79 17.60
CA GLY A 39 17.06 -0.54 18.70
C GLY A 39 16.75 -1.31 19.99
N ILE A 40 15.47 -1.57 20.27
CA ILE A 40 15.04 -2.32 21.48
C ILE A 40 14.88 -3.82 21.20
N CYS A 41 14.15 -4.16 20.14
CA CYS A 41 13.74 -5.52 19.84
C CYS A 41 14.71 -6.27 18.92
N GLY A 42 15.62 -5.57 18.25
CA GLY A 42 16.50 -6.14 17.25
C GLY A 42 15.84 -6.37 15.89
N GLU A 43 16.68 -6.62 14.88
CA GLU A 43 16.24 -6.82 13.49
C GLU A 43 15.36 -8.06 13.32
N GLU A 44 15.65 -9.15 14.04
CA GLU A 44 14.90 -10.40 13.93
C GLU A 44 13.45 -10.25 14.40
N ASN A 45 13.22 -9.67 15.59
CA ASN A 45 11.87 -9.43 16.09
C ASN A 45 11.13 -8.38 15.25
N PHE A 46 11.85 -7.37 14.73
CA PHE A 46 11.26 -6.46 13.75
C PHE A 46 10.84 -7.18 12.46
N GLY A 47 11.60 -8.19 12.02
CA GLY A 47 11.22 -9.07 10.93
C GLY A 47 9.92 -9.83 11.20
N LYS A 48 9.77 -10.40 12.41
CA LYS A 48 8.52 -11.05 12.85
C LYS A 48 7.33 -10.07 12.79
N VAL A 49 7.49 -8.86 13.34
CA VAL A 49 6.49 -7.78 13.26
C VAL A 49 6.13 -7.47 11.82
N GLY A 50 7.14 -7.33 10.94
CA GLY A 50 6.96 -7.05 9.51
C GLY A 50 6.17 -8.13 8.78
N VAL A 51 6.39 -9.41 9.12
CA VAL A 51 5.61 -10.53 8.57
C VAL A 51 4.17 -10.50 9.08
N GLY A 52 3.96 -10.24 10.38
CA GLY A 52 2.61 -10.06 10.95
C GLY A 52 1.83 -8.92 10.28
N LEU A 53 2.50 -7.80 9.99
CA LEU A 53 1.93 -6.69 9.22
C LEU A 53 1.56 -7.12 7.79
N ALA A 54 2.45 -7.82 7.10
CA ALA A 54 2.23 -8.27 5.73
C ALA A 54 1.06 -9.25 5.63
N VAL A 55 0.97 -10.20 6.57
CA VAL A 55 -0.17 -11.13 6.66
C VAL A 55 -1.46 -10.34 6.91
N SER A 56 -1.46 -9.39 7.84
CA SER A 56 -2.65 -8.56 8.14
C SER A 56 -3.08 -7.73 6.93
N PHE A 57 -2.14 -7.08 6.24
CA PHE A 57 -2.42 -6.29 5.03
C PHE A 57 -2.86 -7.14 3.84
N PHE A 58 -2.41 -8.39 3.75
CA PHE A 58 -2.96 -9.34 2.78
C PHE A 58 -4.42 -9.69 3.14
N LEU A 59 -4.71 -10.00 4.40
CA LEU A 59 -6.06 -10.34 4.87
C LEU A 59 -7.05 -9.17 4.75
N ILE A 60 -6.58 -7.93 4.86
CA ILE A 60 -7.39 -6.72 4.68
C ILE A 60 -8.16 -6.73 3.35
N VAL A 61 -7.57 -7.27 2.28
CA VAL A 61 -8.18 -7.25 0.94
C VAL A 61 -9.51 -8.01 0.88
N PHE A 62 -9.62 -9.08 1.68
CA PHE A 62 -10.87 -9.82 1.83
C PHE A 62 -11.92 -8.99 2.54
N VAL A 63 -11.53 -8.30 3.61
CA VAL A 63 -12.44 -7.48 4.43
C VAL A 63 -12.85 -6.20 3.70
N ASP A 64 -11.99 -5.60 2.89
CA ASP A 64 -12.34 -4.42 2.10
C ASP A 64 -13.18 -4.76 0.88
N TYR A 65 -13.01 -5.96 0.31
CA TYR A 65 -13.82 -6.49 -0.78
C TYR A 65 -13.98 -5.51 -1.96
N GLY A 66 -12.94 -4.72 -2.26
CA GLY A 66 -12.97 -3.72 -3.33
C GLY A 66 -13.72 -2.42 -3.02
N ALA A 67 -14.06 -2.14 -1.75
CA ALA A 67 -14.72 -0.91 -1.31
C ALA A 67 -13.96 0.37 -1.73
N ASP A 68 -12.62 0.33 -1.71
CA ASP A 68 -11.76 1.45 -2.13
C ASP A 68 -11.92 1.85 -3.61
N LEU A 69 -12.54 0.98 -4.43
CA LEU A 69 -12.85 1.28 -5.82
C LEU A 69 -14.37 1.39 -6.05
N VAL A 70 -15.09 0.31 -5.80
CA VAL A 70 -16.53 0.23 -6.09
C VAL A 70 -17.31 1.07 -5.08
N GLY A 71 -17.01 0.95 -3.79
CA GLY A 71 -17.66 1.72 -2.73
C GLY A 71 -17.45 3.22 -2.90
N VAL A 72 -16.22 3.65 -3.20
CA VAL A 72 -15.90 5.07 -3.50
C VAL A 72 -16.73 5.57 -4.69
N ARG A 73 -16.82 4.78 -5.77
CA ARG A 73 -17.61 5.14 -6.96
C ARG A 73 -19.09 5.29 -6.63
N GLU A 74 -19.69 4.30 -5.98
CA GLU A 74 -21.12 4.30 -5.64
C GLU A 74 -21.48 5.44 -4.69
N ALA A 75 -20.64 5.70 -3.69
CA ALA A 75 -20.83 6.82 -2.76
C ALA A 75 -20.68 8.17 -3.45
N SER A 76 -19.79 8.29 -4.45
CA SER A 76 -19.64 9.50 -5.25
C SER A 76 -20.85 9.78 -6.14
N LEU A 77 -21.35 8.75 -6.84
CA LEU A 77 -22.54 8.87 -7.70
C LEU A 77 -23.81 9.22 -6.90
N ASN A 78 -23.92 8.71 -5.68
CA ASN A 78 -25.09 8.91 -4.82
C ASN A 78 -24.88 9.99 -3.75
N ARG A 79 -23.86 10.85 -3.87
CA ARG A 79 -23.46 11.80 -2.82
C ARG A 79 -24.58 12.69 -2.29
N ASN A 80 -25.54 13.04 -3.15
CA ASN A 80 -26.68 13.90 -2.80
C ASN A 80 -27.93 13.12 -2.40
N ASN A 81 -27.91 11.79 -2.48
CA ASN A 81 -29.03 10.93 -2.13
C ASN A 81 -28.79 10.26 -0.77
N HIS A 82 -29.35 10.87 0.27
CA HIS A 82 -29.18 10.45 1.65
C HIS A 82 -29.55 8.97 1.89
N LYS A 83 -30.72 8.52 1.39
CA LYS A 83 -31.17 7.13 1.55
C LYS A 83 -30.27 6.13 0.83
N ALA A 84 -29.79 6.49 -0.35
CA ALA A 84 -28.88 5.64 -1.11
C ALA A 84 -27.51 5.50 -0.42
N LEU A 85 -26.99 6.58 0.16
CA LEU A 85 -25.75 6.53 0.95
C LEU A 85 -25.91 5.69 2.23
N GLU A 86 -27.04 5.83 2.91
CA GLU A 86 -27.37 5.03 4.09
C GLU A 86 -27.40 3.53 3.74
N GLN A 87 -28.16 3.15 2.70
CA GLN A 87 -28.23 1.77 2.25
C GLN A 87 -26.86 1.24 1.78
N LEU A 88 -26.10 2.02 1.02
CA LEU A 88 -24.77 1.64 0.56
C LEU A 88 -23.82 1.37 1.74
N LEU A 89 -23.81 2.28 2.73
CA LEU A 89 -22.96 2.15 3.92
C LEU A 89 -23.35 0.91 4.71
N LEU A 90 -24.64 0.73 5.02
CA LEU A 90 -25.10 -0.43 5.79
C LEU A 90 -24.81 -1.73 5.06
N THR A 91 -25.22 -1.88 3.79
CA THR A 91 -25.01 -3.12 3.02
C THR A 91 -23.52 -3.45 2.92
N SER A 92 -22.65 -2.46 2.72
CA SER A 92 -21.20 -2.65 2.75
C SER A 92 -20.72 -3.15 4.11
N TYR A 93 -21.06 -2.49 5.22
CA TYR A 93 -20.60 -2.92 6.55
C TYR A 93 -21.16 -4.30 6.95
N TYR A 94 -22.39 -4.65 6.60
CA TYR A 94 -22.93 -5.99 6.84
C TYR A 94 -22.19 -7.06 6.03
N ALA A 95 -21.91 -6.80 4.75
CA ALA A 95 -21.14 -7.72 3.91
C ALA A 95 -19.70 -7.90 4.43
N ARG A 96 -19.04 -6.79 4.79
CA ARG A 96 -17.68 -6.78 5.34
C ARG A 96 -17.63 -7.45 6.72
N ALA A 97 -18.66 -7.33 7.55
CA ALA A 97 -18.75 -8.01 8.83
C ALA A 97 -18.82 -9.54 8.67
N PHE A 98 -19.64 -10.01 7.71
CA PHE A 98 -19.70 -11.43 7.36
C PHE A 98 -18.34 -11.97 6.91
N ILE A 99 -17.66 -11.27 6.01
CA ILE A 99 -16.33 -11.67 5.55
C ILE A 99 -15.29 -11.58 6.67
N PHE A 100 -15.31 -10.52 7.48
CA PHE A 100 -14.39 -10.32 8.59
C PHE A 100 -14.44 -11.52 9.56
N ILE A 101 -15.63 -11.95 9.95
CA ILE A 101 -15.79 -13.12 10.83
C ILE A 101 -15.21 -14.37 10.19
N LEU A 102 -15.52 -14.63 8.91
CA LEU A 102 -14.98 -15.78 8.18
C LEU A 102 -13.44 -15.77 8.11
N ILE A 103 -12.86 -14.60 7.83
CA ILE A 103 -11.40 -14.44 7.71
C ILE A 103 -10.71 -14.57 9.07
N VAL A 104 -11.29 -14.02 10.14
CA VAL A 104 -10.75 -14.19 11.49
C VAL A 104 -10.76 -15.67 11.90
N ILE A 105 -11.85 -16.39 11.63
CA ILE A 105 -11.93 -17.84 11.90
C ILE A 105 -10.87 -18.59 11.08
N ALA A 106 -10.81 -18.34 9.77
CA ALA A 106 -9.85 -19.01 8.89
C ALA A 106 -8.39 -18.72 9.29
N ALA A 107 -8.06 -17.47 9.59
CA ALA A 107 -6.73 -17.07 10.06
C ALA A 107 -6.39 -17.72 11.41
N SER A 108 -7.35 -17.78 12.34
CA SER A 108 -7.16 -18.45 13.64
C SER A 108 -6.82 -19.93 13.45
N VAL A 109 -7.55 -20.65 12.58
CA VAL A 109 -7.25 -22.05 12.26
C VAL A 109 -5.85 -22.19 11.66
N LEU A 110 -5.47 -21.32 10.72
CA LEU A 110 -4.13 -21.34 10.11
C LEU A 110 -3.03 -21.08 11.16
N PHE A 111 -3.25 -20.18 12.11
CA PHE A 111 -2.26 -19.86 13.15
C PHE A 111 -2.03 -21.02 14.13
N PHE A 112 -3.01 -21.90 14.32
CA PHE A 112 -2.85 -23.14 15.08
C PHE A 112 -2.25 -24.30 14.27
N MET A 113 -2.47 -24.34 12.95
CA MET A 113 -2.07 -25.48 12.12
C MET A 113 -0.69 -25.34 11.46
N VAL A 114 -0.26 -24.12 11.12
CA VAL A 114 0.97 -23.94 10.34
C VAL A 114 2.16 -23.70 11.28
N PRO A 115 3.23 -24.51 11.21
CA PRO A 115 4.38 -24.43 12.14
C PRO A 115 5.05 -23.05 12.22
N LEU A 116 5.04 -22.28 11.12
CA LEU A 116 5.55 -20.91 11.09
C LEU A 116 4.83 -20.01 12.11
N PHE A 117 3.50 -20.09 12.13
CA PHE A 117 2.66 -19.24 12.99
C PHE A 117 2.63 -19.76 14.42
N VAL A 118 2.74 -21.08 14.63
CA VAL A 118 2.70 -21.72 15.95
C VAL A 118 3.79 -21.20 16.90
N ARG A 119 4.97 -20.88 16.39
CA ARG A 119 6.07 -20.37 17.22
C ARG A 119 5.84 -18.95 17.75
N GLU A 120 4.97 -18.19 17.10
CA GLU A 120 4.80 -16.74 17.29
C GLU A 120 3.31 -16.36 17.40
N GLN A 121 2.48 -17.29 17.90
CA GLN A 121 1.01 -17.20 17.83
C GLN A 121 0.47 -15.90 18.40
N ASP A 122 0.95 -15.50 19.57
CA ASP A 122 0.49 -14.29 20.25
C ASP A 122 0.66 -13.06 19.36
N MET A 123 1.83 -12.90 18.72
CA MET A 123 2.09 -11.78 17.82
C MET A 123 1.14 -11.80 16.60
N PHE A 124 0.90 -12.98 16.01
CA PHE A 124 -0.01 -13.10 14.87
C PHE A 124 -1.47 -12.83 15.25
N PHE A 125 -1.95 -13.30 16.41
CA PHE A 125 -3.29 -12.97 16.92
C PHE A 125 -3.42 -11.48 17.22
N LEU A 126 -2.42 -10.88 17.87
CA LEU A 126 -2.39 -9.44 18.13
C LEU A 126 -2.38 -8.63 16.83
N SER A 127 -1.77 -9.15 15.76
CA SER A 127 -1.79 -8.52 14.44
C SER A 127 -3.19 -8.47 13.80
N LEU A 128 -4.11 -9.37 14.15
CA LEU A 128 -5.51 -9.33 13.67
C LEU A 128 -6.28 -8.09 14.15
N SER A 129 -5.78 -7.37 15.17
CA SER A 129 -6.33 -6.07 15.55
C SER A 129 -6.29 -5.06 14.40
N ILE A 130 -5.30 -5.17 13.50
CA ILE A 130 -5.20 -4.34 12.29
C ILE A 130 -6.37 -4.62 11.35
N LEU A 131 -6.74 -5.90 11.20
CA LEU A 131 -7.88 -6.31 10.40
C LEU A 131 -9.20 -5.75 10.97
N ALA A 132 -9.35 -5.79 12.30
CA ALA A 132 -10.50 -5.20 12.99
C ALA A 132 -10.56 -3.67 12.80
N GLY A 133 -9.40 -3.01 12.89
CA GLY A 133 -9.28 -1.58 12.59
C GLY A 133 -9.70 -1.24 11.16
N GLN A 134 -9.29 -2.07 10.19
CA GLN A 134 -9.66 -1.87 8.79
C GLN A 134 -11.14 -2.14 8.51
N PHE A 135 -11.73 -3.16 9.13
CA PHE A 135 -13.17 -3.43 9.05
C PHE A 135 -13.99 -2.16 9.39
N LEU A 136 -13.59 -1.45 10.45
CA LEU A 136 -14.26 -0.22 10.88
C LEU A 136 -14.02 0.98 9.94
N SER A 137 -12.99 0.93 9.09
CA SER A 137 -12.55 2.05 8.26
C SER A 137 -13.67 2.62 7.38
N PRO A 138 -14.03 3.91 7.57
CA PRO A 138 -14.97 4.60 6.70
C PRO A 138 -14.27 5.38 5.57
N VAL A 139 -12.99 5.13 5.32
CA VAL A 139 -12.17 5.92 4.38
C VAL A 139 -12.75 5.90 2.98
N TRP A 140 -13.19 4.74 2.48
CA TRP A 140 -13.83 4.61 1.18
C TRP A 140 -15.10 5.48 1.05
N PHE A 141 -15.91 5.53 2.10
CA PHE A 141 -17.14 6.34 2.12
C PHE A 141 -16.79 7.83 2.12
N LEU A 142 -15.88 8.23 3.02
CA LEU A 142 -15.42 9.62 3.13
C LEU A 142 -14.78 10.11 1.84
N GLN A 143 -14.06 9.25 1.13
CA GLN A 143 -13.48 9.55 -0.17
C GLN A 143 -14.58 9.75 -1.22
N GLY A 144 -15.59 8.87 -1.25
CA GLY A 144 -16.75 9.00 -2.13
C GLY A 144 -17.55 10.29 -1.91
N VAL A 145 -17.74 10.72 -0.66
CA VAL A 145 -18.41 12.00 -0.33
C VAL A 145 -17.47 13.22 -0.31
N GLU A 146 -16.21 13.04 -0.73
CA GLU A 146 -15.18 14.09 -0.79
C GLU A 146 -14.84 14.78 0.54
N ASN A 147 -15.04 14.08 1.66
CA ASN A 147 -14.67 14.56 3.00
C ASN A 147 -13.23 14.14 3.36
N VAL A 148 -12.27 14.66 2.60
CA VAL A 148 -10.83 14.40 2.78
C VAL A 148 -10.27 14.91 4.12
N LYS A 149 -10.94 15.90 4.75
CA LYS A 149 -10.55 16.43 6.06
C LYS A 149 -10.65 15.36 7.13
N TRP A 150 -11.76 14.62 7.16
CA TRP A 150 -11.97 13.57 8.15
C TRP A 150 -11.02 12.38 7.93
N ILE A 151 -10.71 12.05 6.67
CA ILE A 151 -9.67 11.05 6.35
C ILE A 151 -8.33 11.49 6.94
N THR A 152 -7.96 12.76 6.75
CA THR A 152 -6.70 13.32 7.23
C THR A 152 -6.61 13.31 8.76
N TYR A 153 -7.65 13.77 9.44
CA TYR A 153 -7.70 13.75 10.90
C TYR A 153 -7.69 12.33 11.47
N GLY A 154 -8.37 11.38 10.82
CA GLY A 154 -8.33 9.98 11.20
C GLY A 154 -6.92 9.37 11.07
N ASN A 155 -6.25 9.60 9.94
CA ASN A 155 -4.88 9.14 9.76
C ASN A 155 -3.94 9.71 10.83
N ILE A 156 -4.00 11.02 11.09
CA ILE A 156 -3.16 11.67 12.10
C ILE A 156 -3.45 11.09 13.49
N LEU A 157 -4.72 10.95 13.87
CA LEU A 157 -5.12 10.38 15.16
C LEU A 157 -4.64 8.94 15.33
N SER A 158 -4.86 8.10 14.30
CA SER A 158 -4.43 6.71 14.29
C SER A 158 -2.92 6.59 14.46
N LYS A 159 -2.15 7.39 13.72
CA LYS A 159 -0.68 7.39 13.80
C LYS A 159 -0.14 7.99 15.10
N ALA A 160 -0.81 8.99 15.66
CA ALA A 160 -0.45 9.53 16.97
C ALA A 160 -0.63 8.47 18.08
N ILE A 161 -1.78 7.77 18.10
CA ILE A 161 -2.02 6.68 19.06
C ILE A 161 -0.98 5.58 18.89
N TYR A 162 -0.69 5.17 17.65
CA TYR A 162 0.31 4.15 17.37
C TYR A 162 1.71 4.57 17.86
N LEU A 163 2.15 5.79 17.49
CA LEU A 163 3.46 6.31 17.88
C LEU A 163 3.60 6.41 19.40
N ILE A 164 2.66 7.08 20.06
CA ILE A 164 2.69 7.24 21.52
C ILE A 164 2.64 5.87 22.21
N GLY A 165 1.77 4.98 21.73
CA GLY A 165 1.63 3.63 22.26
C GLY A 165 2.92 2.82 22.19
N VAL A 166 3.61 2.84 21.04
CA VAL A 166 4.89 2.11 20.87
C VAL A 166 5.95 2.66 21.82
N TYR A 167 6.10 3.98 21.92
CA TYR A 167 7.07 4.60 22.83
C TYR A 167 6.77 4.38 24.31
N ILE A 168 5.54 4.08 24.70
CA ILE A 168 5.18 3.78 26.10
C ILE A 168 5.35 2.28 26.40
N VAL A 169 4.82 1.42 25.53
CA VAL A 169 4.68 -0.02 25.80
C VAL A 169 5.93 -0.81 25.43
N VAL A 170 6.60 -0.49 24.32
CA VAL A 170 7.74 -1.28 23.84
C VAL A 170 9.00 -0.81 24.54
N LYS A 171 9.43 -1.58 25.56
CA LYS A 171 10.58 -1.25 26.42
C LYS A 171 11.60 -2.38 26.54
N SER A 172 11.19 -3.59 26.23
CA SER A 172 12.01 -4.80 26.24
C SER A 172 11.93 -5.52 24.88
N PRO A 173 12.90 -6.39 24.56
CA PRO A 173 12.88 -7.11 23.30
C PRO A 173 11.65 -7.98 23.06
N GLN A 174 11.00 -8.47 24.13
CA GLN A 174 9.80 -9.32 24.09
C GLN A 174 8.54 -8.52 23.75
N ASP A 175 8.54 -7.20 23.94
CA ASP A 175 7.36 -6.35 23.71
C ASP A 175 7.05 -6.16 22.22
N TYR A 176 7.86 -6.70 21.31
CA TYR A 176 7.61 -6.64 19.85
C TYR A 176 6.22 -7.18 19.47
N ILE A 177 5.69 -8.14 20.24
CA ILE A 177 4.37 -8.73 20.00
C ILE A 177 3.25 -7.67 20.03
N TYR A 178 3.44 -6.60 20.80
CA TYR A 178 2.46 -5.52 20.95
C TYR A 178 2.53 -4.48 19.84
N VAL A 179 3.58 -4.46 19.01
CA VAL A 179 3.74 -3.44 17.97
C VAL A 179 2.54 -3.42 17.02
N ASN A 180 2.15 -4.59 16.51
CA ASN A 180 1.01 -4.70 15.59
C ASN A 180 -0.32 -4.48 16.30
N LEU A 181 -0.44 -4.86 17.58
CA LEU A 181 -1.60 -4.51 18.41
C LEU A 181 -1.78 -3.00 18.47
N LEU A 182 -0.72 -2.25 18.77
CA LEU A 182 -0.78 -0.79 18.92
C LEU A 182 -1.13 -0.11 17.60
N TRP A 183 -0.66 -0.65 16.47
CA TRP A 183 -1.09 -0.20 15.14
C TRP A 183 -2.60 -0.42 14.97
N GLY A 184 -3.07 -1.63 15.25
CA GLY A 184 -4.48 -2.00 15.14
C GLY A 184 -5.37 -1.16 16.05
N MET A 185 -4.95 -0.94 17.30
CA MET A 185 -5.67 -0.08 18.25
C MET A 185 -5.78 1.36 17.76
N GLY A 186 -4.70 1.93 17.22
CA GLY A 186 -4.75 3.25 16.59
C GLY A 186 -5.76 3.30 15.45
N MET A 187 -5.83 2.26 14.61
CA MET A 187 -6.84 2.16 13.55
C MET A 187 -8.26 2.00 14.10
N ILE A 188 -8.48 1.11 15.07
CA ILE A 188 -9.78 0.84 15.69
C ILE A 188 -10.35 2.13 16.29
N PHE A 189 -9.59 2.82 17.15
CA PHE A 189 -10.07 4.02 17.82
C PHE A 189 -10.40 5.14 16.84
N SER A 190 -9.49 5.42 15.89
CA SER A 190 -9.71 6.45 14.89
C SER A 190 -10.92 6.12 14.00
N ASN A 191 -10.95 4.91 13.44
CA ASN A 191 -11.99 4.53 12.48
C ASN A 191 -13.35 4.42 13.15
N ALA A 192 -13.43 3.91 14.38
CA ALA A 192 -14.66 3.90 15.17
C ALA A 192 -15.17 5.31 15.43
N LEU A 193 -14.29 6.24 15.84
CA LEU A 193 -14.66 7.63 16.08
C LEU A 193 -15.26 8.27 14.82
N PHE A 194 -14.57 8.16 13.68
CA PHE A 194 -15.05 8.76 12.43
C PHE A 194 -16.29 8.06 11.87
N LEU A 195 -16.45 6.76 12.09
CA LEU A 195 -17.68 6.06 11.76
C LEU A 195 -18.86 6.59 12.57
N VAL A 196 -18.71 6.75 13.89
CA VAL A 196 -19.74 7.34 14.76
C VAL A 196 -20.08 8.77 14.31
N LEU A 197 -19.07 9.58 13.96
CA LEU A 197 -19.29 10.94 13.45
C LEU A 197 -20.06 10.96 12.12
N ILE A 198 -19.86 9.96 11.24
CA ILE A 198 -20.63 9.82 9.99
C ILE A 198 -22.09 9.54 10.30
N PHE A 199 -22.37 8.56 11.16
CA PHE A 199 -23.75 8.23 11.56
C PHE A 199 -24.47 9.44 12.17
N LYS A 200 -23.79 10.20 13.04
CA LYS A 200 -24.34 11.42 13.63
C LYS A 200 -24.55 12.53 12.60
N ARG A 201 -23.55 12.82 11.75
CA ARG A 201 -23.62 13.92 10.78
C ARG A 201 -24.69 13.69 9.71
N HIS A 202 -24.84 12.45 9.27
CA HIS A 202 -25.82 12.11 8.27
C HIS A 202 -27.16 11.67 8.88
N ASN A 203 -27.32 11.55 10.19
CA ASN A 203 -28.53 10.99 10.83
C ASN A 203 -28.92 9.62 10.26
N PHE A 204 -27.91 8.77 9.99
CA PHE A 204 -28.16 7.40 9.52
C PHE A 204 -28.73 6.55 10.66
N LYS A 205 -29.70 5.71 10.31
CA LYS A 205 -30.34 4.73 11.19
C LYS A 205 -29.76 3.36 10.89
N LEU A 206 -29.57 2.54 11.92
CA LEU A 206 -29.20 1.15 11.78
C LEU A 206 -30.42 0.37 11.26
N LEU A 207 -30.56 0.30 9.94
CA LEU A 207 -31.57 -0.52 9.27
C LEU A 207 -31.04 -1.94 9.09
N ARG A 208 -31.93 -2.92 9.23
CA ARG A 208 -31.60 -4.32 8.96
C ARG A 208 -31.46 -4.51 7.45
N VAL A 209 -30.28 -4.96 7.00
CA VAL A 209 -30.06 -5.35 5.62
C VAL A 209 -30.40 -6.83 5.46
N PRO A 210 -31.29 -7.21 4.53
CA PRO A 210 -31.66 -8.61 4.32
C PRO A 210 -30.48 -9.37 3.67
N PHE A 211 -30.32 -10.65 4.06
CA PHE A 211 -29.20 -11.47 3.59
C PHE A 211 -29.07 -11.57 2.04
N PRO A 212 -30.17 -11.64 1.25
CA PRO A 212 -30.06 -11.60 -0.21
C PRO A 212 -29.39 -10.34 -0.76
N GLU A 213 -29.57 -9.17 -0.14
CA GLU A 213 -28.89 -7.94 -0.56
C GLU A 213 -27.38 -8.01 -0.31
N ILE A 214 -26.97 -8.62 0.81
CA ILE A 214 -25.56 -8.87 1.12
C ILE A 214 -24.95 -9.80 0.08
N PHE A 215 -25.62 -10.91 -0.23
CA PHE A 215 -25.12 -11.86 -1.22
C PHE A 215 -25.02 -11.25 -2.63
N ASN A 216 -26.02 -10.46 -3.03
CA ASN A 216 -26.01 -9.76 -4.31
C ASN A 216 -24.88 -8.72 -4.38
N PHE A 217 -24.62 -7.99 -3.29
CA PHE A 217 -23.50 -7.05 -3.19
C PHE A 217 -22.16 -7.78 -3.40
N LEU A 218 -21.95 -8.90 -2.70
CA LEU A 218 -20.73 -9.70 -2.84
C LEU A 218 -20.57 -10.25 -4.27
N LYS A 219 -21.64 -10.81 -4.85
CA LYS A 219 -21.61 -11.35 -6.21
C LYS A 219 -21.28 -10.28 -7.25
N ARG A 220 -21.85 -9.08 -7.11
CA ARG A 220 -21.62 -7.95 -8.03
C ARG A 220 -20.17 -7.49 -8.01
N ASP A 221 -19.57 -7.42 -6.82
CA ASP A 221 -18.26 -6.78 -6.64
C ASP A 221 -17.08 -7.78 -6.67
N PHE A 222 -17.39 -9.09 -6.78
CA PHE A 222 -16.41 -10.18 -6.79
C PHE A 222 -15.28 -10.01 -7.81
N THR A 223 -15.57 -9.56 -9.03
CA THR A 223 -14.53 -9.36 -10.05
C THR A 223 -13.50 -8.31 -9.64
N MET A 224 -13.96 -7.22 -9.02
CA MET A 224 -13.06 -6.18 -8.51
C MET A 224 -12.28 -6.66 -7.29
N PHE A 225 -12.94 -7.36 -6.37
CA PHE A 225 -12.28 -8.02 -5.24
C PHE A 225 -11.13 -8.94 -5.70
N THR A 226 -11.36 -9.84 -6.65
CA THR A 226 -10.34 -10.76 -7.16
C THR A 226 -9.13 -10.02 -7.74
N SER A 227 -9.34 -8.88 -8.40
CA SER A 227 -8.23 -8.07 -8.91
C SER A 227 -7.33 -7.51 -7.79
N GLN A 228 -7.91 -7.18 -6.63
CA GLN A 228 -7.16 -6.64 -5.49
C GLN A 228 -6.33 -7.71 -4.77
N ILE A 229 -6.74 -8.99 -4.83
CA ILE A 229 -5.95 -10.10 -4.28
C ILE A 229 -4.56 -10.14 -4.92
N PHE A 230 -4.48 -10.05 -6.25
CA PHE A 230 -3.19 -10.07 -6.97
C PHE A 230 -2.30 -8.88 -6.60
N VAL A 231 -2.89 -7.70 -6.43
CA VAL A 231 -2.16 -6.50 -5.98
C VAL A 231 -1.61 -6.73 -4.57
N ALA A 232 -2.41 -7.31 -3.67
CA ALA A 232 -1.98 -7.58 -2.30
C ALA A 232 -0.90 -8.67 -2.20
N LEU A 233 -0.98 -9.69 -3.05
CA LEU A 233 0.07 -10.70 -3.18
C LEU A 233 1.38 -10.03 -3.62
N GLN A 234 1.33 -9.16 -4.63
CA GLN A 234 2.51 -8.45 -5.12
C GLN A 234 3.18 -7.61 -4.02
N LEU A 235 2.39 -6.96 -3.15
CA LEU A 235 2.90 -6.05 -2.13
C LEU A 235 3.36 -6.77 -0.86
N ASN A 236 2.65 -7.80 -0.41
CA ASN A 236 2.85 -8.37 0.93
C ASN A 236 3.53 -9.75 0.92
N LEU A 237 3.45 -10.49 -0.19
CA LEU A 237 4.03 -11.83 -0.25
C LEU A 237 5.57 -11.87 -0.22
N PRO A 238 6.34 -10.89 -0.75
CA PRO A 238 7.80 -10.95 -0.75
C PRO A 238 8.40 -11.17 0.65
N ILE A 239 8.00 -10.38 1.65
CA ILE A 239 8.52 -10.53 3.02
C ILE A 239 8.07 -11.84 3.69
N ILE A 240 6.87 -12.33 3.36
CA ILE A 240 6.38 -13.62 3.86
C ILE A 240 7.25 -14.76 3.32
N ILE A 241 7.57 -14.76 2.01
CA ILE A 241 8.47 -15.75 1.41
C ILE A 241 9.87 -15.66 2.02
N ILE A 242 10.37 -14.44 2.24
CA ILE A 242 11.68 -14.22 2.87
C ILE A 242 11.74 -14.80 4.28
N SER A 243 10.73 -14.57 5.12
CA SER A 243 10.67 -15.14 6.47
C SER A 243 10.56 -16.67 6.45
N LEU A 244 9.73 -17.21 5.55
CA LEU A 244 9.52 -18.66 5.42
C LEU A 244 10.80 -19.42 5.04
N LEU A 245 11.61 -18.88 4.14
CA LEU A 245 12.78 -19.57 3.58
C LEU A 245 14.10 -19.13 4.21
N GLY A 246 14.26 -17.84 4.47
CA GLY A 246 15.50 -17.21 4.98
C GLY A 246 15.47 -16.85 6.46
N GLY A 247 14.32 -16.99 7.13
CA GLY A 247 14.14 -16.68 8.54
C GLY A 247 13.85 -15.20 8.84
N ASN A 248 13.54 -14.93 10.10
CA ASN A 248 13.03 -13.63 10.54
C ASN A 248 14.07 -12.50 10.47
N LEU A 249 15.36 -12.82 10.65
CA LEU A 249 16.42 -11.83 10.52
C LEU A 249 16.47 -11.25 9.10
N MET A 250 16.48 -12.12 8.09
CA MET A 250 16.45 -11.70 6.68
C MET A 250 15.19 -10.88 6.35
N ALA A 251 14.04 -11.27 6.90
CA ALA A 251 12.80 -10.51 6.73
C ALA A 251 12.88 -9.11 7.36
N GLY A 252 13.51 -8.99 8.53
CA GLY A 252 13.76 -7.71 9.19
C GLY A 252 14.67 -6.80 8.38
N GLN A 253 15.78 -7.35 7.89
CA GLN A 253 16.72 -6.64 7.00
C GLN A 253 16.03 -6.15 5.73
N TYR A 254 15.29 -7.03 5.05
CA TYR A 254 14.47 -6.66 3.90
C TYR A 254 13.50 -5.53 4.24
N LYS A 255 12.79 -5.62 5.37
CA LYS A 255 11.77 -4.64 5.75
C LYS A 255 12.35 -3.26 6.02
N ILE A 256 13.52 -3.18 6.67
CA ILE A 256 14.23 -1.92 6.92
C ILE A 256 14.56 -1.24 5.59
N ILE A 257 15.16 -1.98 4.66
CA ILE A 257 15.52 -1.44 3.33
C ILE A 257 14.28 -1.08 2.52
N GLU A 258 13.25 -1.93 2.55
CA GLU A 258 11.97 -1.66 1.88
C GLU A 258 11.36 -0.35 2.37
N GLN A 259 11.39 -0.07 3.67
CA GLN A 259 10.82 1.15 4.23
C GLN A 259 11.50 2.42 3.72
N VAL A 260 12.80 2.38 3.46
CA VAL A 260 13.53 3.53 2.89
C VAL A 260 13.05 3.79 1.46
N ILE A 261 13.00 2.75 0.63
CA ILE A 261 12.66 2.90 -0.79
C ILE A 261 11.15 3.12 -1.02
N VAL A 262 10.28 2.69 -0.09
CA VAL A 262 8.81 2.79 -0.27
C VAL A 262 8.35 4.24 -0.36
N VAL A 263 9.04 5.17 0.31
CA VAL A 263 8.74 6.61 0.24
C VAL A 263 8.78 7.10 -1.21
N PHE A 264 9.82 6.69 -1.96
CA PHE A 264 9.97 7.01 -3.37
C PHE A 264 8.97 6.25 -4.24
N LYS A 265 8.71 4.96 -3.96
CA LYS A 265 7.68 4.19 -4.67
C LYS A 265 6.32 4.86 -4.56
N THR A 266 5.91 5.28 -3.37
CA THR A 266 4.65 5.98 -3.12
C THR A 266 4.61 7.32 -3.84
N TYR A 267 5.69 8.10 -3.80
CA TYR A 267 5.78 9.34 -4.56
C TYR A 267 5.61 9.11 -6.07
N ILE A 268 6.26 8.08 -6.64
CA ILE A 268 6.14 7.76 -8.07
C ILE A 268 4.68 7.42 -8.43
N PHE A 269 3.97 6.65 -7.60
CA PHE A 269 2.55 6.34 -7.82
C PHE A 269 1.65 7.59 -7.71
N LEU A 270 1.91 8.49 -6.75
CA LEU A 270 1.17 9.75 -6.64
C LEU A 270 1.39 10.63 -7.88
N PHE A 271 2.64 10.73 -8.34
CA PHE A 271 2.99 11.45 -9.55
C PHE A 271 2.30 10.85 -10.78
N PHE A 272 2.27 9.51 -10.88
CA PHE A 272 1.54 8.80 -11.93
C PHE A 272 0.07 9.22 -11.99
N ASN A 273 -0.64 9.20 -10.85
CA ASN A 273 -2.06 9.54 -10.80
C ASN A 273 -2.33 10.98 -11.23
N TYR A 274 -1.40 11.90 -10.98
CA TYR A 274 -1.52 13.30 -11.40
C TYR A 274 -1.26 13.51 -12.90
N VAL A 275 -0.26 12.81 -13.46
CA VAL A 275 0.16 12.99 -14.86
C VAL A 275 -0.71 12.20 -15.83
N PHE A 276 -1.16 11.01 -15.43
CA PHE A 276 -1.87 10.08 -16.32
C PHE A 276 -3.06 10.70 -17.09
N PRO A 277 -3.99 11.45 -16.47
CA PRO A 277 -5.09 12.08 -17.22
C PRO A 277 -4.62 13.05 -18.32
N LYS A 278 -3.52 13.77 -18.08
CA LYS A 278 -2.95 14.71 -19.06
C LYS A 278 -2.36 13.99 -20.28
N ILE A 279 -1.79 12.81 -20.05
CA ILE A 279 -1.25 11.96 -21.12
C ILE A 279 -2.39 11.37 -21.94
N CYS A 280 -3.47 10.89 -21.32
CA CYS A 280 -4.65 10.42 -22.04
C CYS A 280 -5.24 11.50 -22.95
N TYR A 281 -5.41 12.72 -22.44
CA TYR A 281 -5.90 13.84 -23.25
C TYR A 281 -4.93 14.21 -24.40
N SER A 282 -3.62 14.16 -24.15
CA SER A 282 -2.62 14.43 -25.18
C SER A 282 -2.57 13.32 -26.24
N ALA A 283 -2.91 12.07 -25.88
CA ALA A 283 -3.01 10.94 -26.80
C ALA A 283 -4.13 11.13 -27.83
N GLU A 284 -5.26 11.70 -27.42
CA GLU A 284 -6.36 12.04 -28.35
C GLU A 284 -5.95 13.13 -29.37
N GLN A 285 -5.04 14.03 -29.01
CA GLN A 285 -4.54 15.07 -29.91
C GLN A 285 -3.43 14.60 -30.86
N GLY A 286 -3.02 13.35 -30.78
CA GLY A 286 -2.00 12.74 -31.63
C GLY A 286 -0.75 12.29 -30.88
N LEU A 287 -0.18 11.18 -31.37
CA LEU A 287 0.96 10.48 -30.77
C LEU A 287 2.15 11.38 -30.43
N ASN A 288 2.55 12.27 -31.35
CA ASN A 288 3.71 13.16 -31.15
C ASN A 288 3.51 14.15 -29.99
N LYS A 289 2.29 14.66 -29.79
CA LYS A 289 1.98 15.55 -28.66
C LYS A 289 1.99 14.76 -27.34
N ALA A 290 1.41 13.56 -27.34
CA ALA A 290 1.41 12.67 -26.19
C ALA A 290 2.83 12.33 -25.73
N ILE A 291 3.70 11.91 -26.67
CA ILE A 291 5.09 11.54 -26.36
C ILE A 291 5.89 12.75 -25.87
N LYS A 292 5.76 13.92 -26.50
CA LYS A 292 6.45 15.15 -26.04
C LYS A 292 6.03 15.56 -24.63
N GLY A 293 4.72 15.58 -24.36
CA GLY A 293 4.20 15.87 -23.02
C GLY A 293 4.66 14.84 -21.99
N TRP A 294 4.58 13.56 -22.35
CA TRP A 294 5.04 12.45 -21.52
C TRP A 294 6.53 12.55 -21.17
N MET A 295 7.41 12.84 -22.15
CA MET A 295 8.84 13.01 -21.92
C MET A 295 9.15 14.20 -21.03
N LEU A 296 8.42 15.31 -21.17
CA LEU A 296 8.64 16.48 -20.31
C LEU A 296 8.33 16.18 -18.84
N TYR A 297 7.12 15.65 -18.56
CA TYR A 297 6.71 15.37 -17.18
C TYR A 297 7.51 14.23 -16.57
N ASN A 298 7.65 13.11 -17.27
CA ASN A 298 8.31 11.93 -16.72
C ASN A 298 9.83 12.00 -16.79
N GLY A 299 10.41 12.77 -17.73
CA GLY A 299 11.85 13.02 -17.78
C GLY A 299 12.33 13.86 -16.59
N LEU A 300 11.59 14.93 -16.24
CA LEU A 300 11.89 15.71 -15.03
C LEU A 300 11.72 14.87 -13.75
N ASN A 301 10.67 14.05 -13.70
CA ASN A 301 10.49 13.12 -12.58
C ASN A 301 11.62 12.11 -12.47
N PHE A 302 12.07 11.54 -13.60
CA PHE A 302 13.19 10.60 -13.64
C PHE A 302 14.47 11.24 -13.12
N ILE A 303 14.78 12.48 -13.51
CA ILE A 303 15.95 13.22 -12.98
C ILE A 303 15.85 13.40 -11.46
N PHE A 304 14.66 13.77 -10.95
CA PHE A 304 14.42 13.89 -9.51
C PHE A 304 14.63 12.56 -8.77
N ILE A 305 14.07 11.45 -9.28
CA ILE A 305 14.25 10.13 -8.69
C ILE A 305 15.71 9.70 -8.78
N LEU A 306 16.37 9.91 -9.91
CA LEU A 306 17.78 9.58 -10.10
C LEU A 306 18.66 10.32 -9.08
N ALA A 307 18.43 11.62 -8.88
CA ALA A 307 19.14 12.39 -7.86
C ALA A 307 18.88 11.85 -6.45
N GLY A 308 17.62 11.56 -6.10
CA GLY A 308 17.26 10.98 -4.80
C GLY A 308 17.90 9.60 -4.56
N MET A 309 17.91 8.73 -5.57
CA MET A 309 18.52 7.41 -5.50
C MET A 309 20.06 7.50 -5.43
N ALA A 310 20.68 8.45 -6.12
CA ALA A 310 22.12 8.70 -6.02
C ALA A 310 22.52 9.15 -4.61
N VAL A 311 21.73 10.02 -3.97
CA VAL A 311 21.92 10.41 -2.57
C VAL A 311 21.79 9.20 -1.65
N LEU A 312 20.74 8.40 -1.79
CA LEU A 312 20.57 7.18 -0.97
C LEU A 312 21.69 6.15 -1.20
N TYR A 313 22.20 6.03 -2.42
CA TYR A 313 23.31 5.13 -2.73
C TYR A 313 24.59 5.57 -2.01
N TYR A 314 24.93 6.85 -2.13
CA TYR A 314 26.15 7.42 -1.55
C TYR A 314 26.10 7.43 -0.02
N PHE A 315 24.99 7.88 0.57
CA PHE A 315 24.79 7.94 2.02
C PHE A 315 24.15 6.67 2.59
N SER A 316 24.20 5.55 1.87
CA SER A 316 23.52 4.31 2.27
C SER A 316 23.92 3.83 3.66
N TYR A 317 25.19 4.00 4.05
CA TYR A 317 25.67 3.64 5.38
C TYR A 317 25.00 4.46 6.49
N ASP A 318 24.97 5.78 6.35
CA ASP A 318 24.35 6.68 7.34
C ASP A 318 22.84 6.46 7.43
N VAL A 319 22.19 6.23 6.27
CA VAL A 319 20.75 5.96 6.21
C VAL A 319 20.41 4.67 6.96
N VAL A 320 21.16 3.58 6.79
CA VAL A 320 20.87 2.33 7.52
C VAL A 320 21.34 2.36 8.97
N ALA A 321 22.35 3.18 9.28
CA ALA A 321 22.80 3.40 10.65
C ALA A 321 21.73 4.09 11.51
N TYR A 322 20.94 4.98 10.92
CA TYR A 322 19.80 5.62 11.58
C TYR A 322 18.78 4.60 12.14
N PHE A 323 18.63 3.43 11.51
CA PHE A 323 17.71 2.38 11.98
C PHE A 323 18.26 1.50 13.10
N ASN A 324 19.38 1.87 13.75
CA ASN A 324 20.02 1.12 14.84
C ASN A 324 20.35 -0.35 14.48
N THR A 325 20.81 -0.56 13.26
CA THR A 325 21.10 -1.90 12.74
C THR A 325 22.43 -2.44 13.25
N THR A 326 22.49 -3.76 13.45
CA THR A 326 23.65 -4.48 13.98
C THR A 326 24.75 -4.60 12.92
N ASN A 327 24.41 -5.00 11.69
CA ASN A 327 25.36 -5.11 10.58
C ASN A 327 25.14 -4.07 9.48
N ARG A 328 25.58 -2.84 9.76
CA ARG A 328 25.39 -1.68 8.90
C ARG A 328 25.98 -1.84 7.50
N TYR A 329 27.10 -2.56 7.35
CA TYR A 329 27.74 -2.76 6.06
C TYR A 329 26.91 -3.65 5.12
N ILE A 330 26.33 -4.73 5.65
CA ILE A 330 25.44 -5.59 4.86
C ILE A 330 24.20 -4.81 4.44
N LEU A 331 23.54 -4.11 5.36
CA LEU A 331 22.33 -3.35 5.02
C LEU A 331 22.61 -2.18 4.08
N SER A 332 23.76 -1.51 4.22
CA SER A 332 24.17 -0.46 3.29
C SER A 332 24.31 -1.01 1.87
N ARG A 333 24.93 -2.18 1.69
CA ARG A 333 25.01 -2.85 0.37
C ARG A 333 23.64 -3.29 -0.15
N LEU A 334 22.77 -3.80 0.72
CA LEU A 334 21.39 -4.13 0.35
C LEU A 334 20.64 -2.87 -0.14
N LEU A 335 20.79 -1.73 0.55
CA LEU A 335 20.20 -0.46 0.14
C LEU A 335 20.76 0.01 -1.20
N GLN A 336 22.07 -0.08 -1.41
CA GLN A 336 22.74 0.28 -2.66
C GLN A 336 22.21 -0.50 -3.87
N ILE A 337 21.74 -1.73 -3.67
CA ILE A 337 21.08 -2.51 -4.72
C ILE A 337 19.61 -2.13 -4.82
N ALA A 338 18.92 -2.01 -3.68
CA ALA A 338 17.50 -1.71 -3.62
C ALA A 338 17.11 -0.34 -4.21
N VAL A 339 18.02 0.66 -4.23
CA VAL A 339 17.77 1.95 -4.90
C VAL A 339 17.54 1.81 -6.42
N LEU A 340 17.96 0.70 -7.03
CA LEU A 340 17.63 0.41 -8.43
C LEU A 340 16.14 0.18 -8.63
N ILE A 341 15.40 -0.27 -7.60
CA ILE A 341 13.96 -0.57 -7.73
C ILE A 341 13.15 0.71 -8.00
N PRO A 342 13.18 1.76 -7.16
CA PRO A 342 12.49 3.01 -7.48
C PRO A 342 12.99 3.66 -8.78
N LEU A 343 14.28 3.53 -9.09
CA LEU A 343 14.85 4.05 -10.34
C LEU A 343 14.22 3.37 -11.57
N LEU A 344 14.09 2.05 -11.57
CA LEU A 344 13.42 1.30 -12.63
C LEU A 344 11.93 1.57 -12.66
N MET A 345 11.29 1.71 -11.49
CA MET A 345 9.87 2.11 -11.40
C MET A 345 9.61 3.49 -11.99
N ALA A 346 10.56 4.43 -11.88
CA ALA A 346 10.48 5.74 -12.54
C ALA A 346 10.54 5.65 -14.08
N VAL A 347 10.82 4.47 -14.64
CA VAL A 347 10.70 4.18 -16.07
C VAL A 347 9.46 3.33 -16.36
N SER A 348 9.25 2.24 -15.61
CA SER A 348 8.15 1.30 -15.84
C SER A 348 6.77 1.92 -15.64
N ILE A 349 6.61 2.78 -14.63
CA ILE A 349 5.33 3.44 -14.32
C ILE A 349 4.96 4.49 -15.38
N PRO A 350 5.87 5.35 -15.85
CA PRO A 350 5.61 6.17 -17.03
C PRO A 350 5.27 5.36 -18.28
N LEU A 351 5.97 4.26 -18.57
CA LEU A 351 5.64 3.41 -19.72
C LEU A 351 4.23 2.82 -19.60
N LYS A 352 3.83 2.40 -18.40
CA LYS A 352 2.45 2.00 -18.10
C LYS A 352 1.43 3.08 -18.47
N GLN A 353 1.74 4.38 -18.29
CA GLN A 353 0.83 5.47 -18.70
C GLN A 353 0.54 5.41 -20.19
N LEU A 354 1.56 5.21 -21.03
CA LEU A 354 1.39 5.15 -22.48
C LEU A 354 0.63 3.89 -22.90
N VAL A 355 0.97 2.73 -22.33
CA VAL A 355 0.26 1.47 -22.61
C VAL A 355 -1.24 1.62 -22.31
N LEU A 356 -1.60 2.25 -21.19
CA LEU A 356 -2.99 2.48 -20.82
C LEU A 356 -3.65 3.59 -21.65
N ALA A 357 -2.95 4.69 -21.93
CA ALA A 357 -3.44 5.80 -22.74
C ALA A 357 -3.75 5.38 -24.18
N PHE A 358 -2.97 4.45 -24.75
CA PHE A 358 -3.22 3.82 -26.05
C PHE A 358 -4.14 2.59 -25.97
N ASN A 359 -4.92 2.46 -24.90
CA ASN A 359 -5.98 1.47 -24.71
C ASN A 359 -5.51 0.00 -24.75
N HIS A 360 -4.27 -0.31 -24.36
CA HIS A 360 -3.76 -1.68 -24.25
C HIS A 360 -4.02 -2.31 -22.87
N LYS A 361 -5.25 -2.18 -22.36
CA LYS A 361 -5.63 -2.65 -21.01
C LYS A 361 -5.44 -4.15 -20.81
N GLN A 362 -5.80 -4.99 -21.79
CA GLN A 362 -5.64 -6.44 -21.69
C GLN A 362 -4.16 -6.84 -21.61
N PHE A 363 -3.31 -6.21 -22.41
CA PHE A 363 -1.86 -6.44 -22.35
C PHE A 363 -1.28 -6.07 -20.99
N TYR A 364 -1.69 -4.92 -20.43
CA TYR A 364 -1.32 -4.52 -19.07
C TYR A 364 -1.68 -5.59 -18.02
N ILE A 365 -2.91 -6.13 -18.07
CA ILE A 365 -3.36 -7.17 -17.13
C ILE A 365 -2.48 -8.43 -17.25
N ILE A 366 -2.26 -8.91 -18.48
CA ILE A 366 -1.44 -10.11 -18.74
C ILE A 366 -0.02 -9.91 -18.23
N VAL A 367 0.63 -8.79 -18.58
CA VAL A 367 2.01 -8.49 -18.15
C VAL A 367 2.09 -8.43 -16.62
N THR A 368 1.13 -7.78 -15.95
CA THR A 368 1.11 -7.67 -14.49
C THR A 368 0.96 -9.04 -13.84
N THR A 369 0.01 -9.87 -14.28
CA THR A 369 -0.19 -11.21 -13.71
C THR A 369 1.04 -12.09 -13.90
N VAL A 370 1.62 -12.12 -15.10
CA VAL A 370 2.81 -12.93 -15.40
C VAL A 370 4.01 -12.48 -14.58
N THR A 371 4.27 -11.18 -14.51
CA THR A 371 5.43 -10.63 -13.78
C THR A 371 5.32 -10.82 -12.28
N VAL A 372 4.13 -10.75 -11.68
CA VAL A 372 3.92 -11.08 -10.27
C VAL A 372 4.26 -12.55 -9.99
N ILE A 373 3.76 -13.48 -10.80
CA ILE A 373 4.04 -14.92 -10.63
C ILE A 373 5.54 -15.19 -10.78
N LEU A 374 6.16 -14.63 -11.82
CA LEU A 374 7.61 -14.78 -12.05
C LEU A 374 8.45 -14.16 -10.93
N CYS A 375 8.03 -13.02 -10.38
CA CYS A 375 8.71 -12.40 -9.24
C CYS A 375 8.70 -13.34 -8.03
N MET A 376 7.55 -13.93 -7.69
CA MET A 376 7.45 -14.83 -6.53
C MET A 376 8.26 -16.11 -6.72
N LEU A 377 8.21 -16.70 -7.92
CA LEU A 377 9.05 -17.85 -8.27
C LEU A 377 10.54 -17.50 -8.21
N SER A 378 10.92 -16.32 -8.71
CA SER A 378 12.32 -15.86 -8.67
C SER A 378 12.80 -15.67 -7.23
N ILE A 379 11.98 -15.07 -6.34
CA ILE A 379 12.34 -14.92 -4.92
C ILE A 379 12.54 -16.30 -4.30
N TYR A 380 11.61 -17.24 -4.54
CA TYR A 380 11.70 -18.61 -4.03
C TYR A 380 13.00 -19.32 -4.47
N ILE A 381 13.44 -19.11 -5.71
CA ILE A 381 14.64 -19.75 -6.28
C ILE A 381 15.93 -19.05 -5.85
N LEU A 382 15.99 -17.71 -5.84
CA LEU A 382 17.22 -16.95 -5.62
C LEU A 382 17.54 -16.74 -4.14
N LEU A 383 16.53 -16.68 -3.28
CA LEU A 383 16.70 -16.41 -1.85
C LEU A 383 17.58 -17.45 -1.13
N PRO A 384 17.48 -18.77 -1.37
CA PRO A 384 18.37 -19.74 -0.72
C PRO A 384 19.86 -19.61 -1.10
N VAL A 385 20.15 -19.02 -2.27
CA VAL A 385 21.51 -18.91 -2.81
C VAL A 385 22.13 -17.54 -2.51
N TYR A 386 21.35 -16.47 -2.66
CA TYR A 386 21.79 -15.09 -2.54
C TYR A 386 21.26 -14.37 -1.31
N GLU A 387 20.56 -15.08 -0.41
CA GLU A 387 19.92 -14.51 0.78
C GLU A 387 19.04 -13.29 0.39
N VAL A 388 19.01 -12.24 1.22
CA VAL A 388 18.20 -11.03 0.98
C VAL A 388 18.52 -10.36 -0.36
N TYR A 389 19.74 -10.49 -0.88
CA TYR A 389 20.08 -9.99 -2.22
C TYR A 389 19.24 -10.67 -3.30
N GLY A 390 18.98 -11.97 -3.16
CA GLY A 390 18.13 -12.74 -4.07
C GLY A 390 16.75 -12.11 -4.23
N ALA A 391 16.13 -11.67 -3.13
CA ALA A 391 14.84 -10.99 -3.18
C ALA A 391 14.89 -9.65 -3.93
N PHE A 392 15.92 -8.84 -3.70
CA PHE A 392 16.08 -7.57 -4.44
C PHE A 392 16.41 -7.80 -5.91
N TYR A 393 17.23 -8.80 -6.25
CA TYR A 393 17.50 -9.17 -7.64
C TYR A 393 16.24 -9.63 -8.36
N SER A 394 15.37 -10.41 -7.71
CA SER A 394 14.06 -10.79 -8.27
C SER A 394 13.18 -9.58 -8.58
N LEU A 395 13.11 -8.61 -7.66
CA LEU A 395 12.34 -7.37 -7.86
C LEU A 395 12.91 -6.53 -9.02
N ILE A 396 14.24 -6.38 -9.09
CA ILE A 396 14.94 -5.68 -10.16
C ILE A 396 14.71 -6.35 -11.51
N ALA A 397 14.87 -7.68 -11.58
CA ALA A 397 14.65 -8.46 -12.80
C ALA A 397 13.20 -8.35 -13.29
N THR A 398 12.25 -8.32 -12.35
CA THR A 398 10.83 -8.14 -12.65
C THR A 398 10.55 -6.77 -13.26
N GLU A 399 11.10 -5.69 -12.70
CA GLU A 399 10.94 -4.35 -13.27
C GLU A 399 11.60 -4.21 -14.64
N LEU A 400 12.79 -4.80 -14.85
CA LEU A 400 13.44 -4.84 -16.16
C LEU A 400 12.58 -5.58 -17.20
N LEU A 401 11.97 -6.71 -16.82
CA LEU A 401 11.05 -7.46 -17.68
C LEU A 401 9.81 -6.62 -18.02
N ILE A 402 9.22 -5.90 -17.06
CA ILE A 402 8.09 -5.00 -17.30
C ILE A 402 8.48 -3.91 -18.30
N ILE A 403 9.62 -3.25 -18.10
CA ILE A 403 10.14 -2.22 -19.01
C ILE A 403 10.29 -2.78 -20.42
N PHE A 404 10.93 -3.95 -20.56
CA PHE A 404 11.12 -4.62 -21.85
C PHE A 404 9.79 -4.90 -22.55
N LEU A 405 8.82 -5.51 -21.85
CA LEU A 405 7.52 -5.87 -22.42
C LEU A 405 6.71 -4.63 -22.84
N TYR A 406 6.73 -3.56 -22.03
CA TYR A 406 6.05 -2.31 -22.38
C TYR A 406 6.70 -1.60 -23.57
N LEU A 407 8.03 -1.51 -23.62
CA LEU A 407 8.74 -0.94 -24.77
C LEU A 407 8.48 -1.74 -26.05
N TYR A 408 8.50 -3.07 -25.97
CA TYR A 408 8.18 -3.96 -27.08
C TYR A 408 6.78 -3.67 -27.66
N ARG A 409 5.77 -3.56 -26.79
CA ARG A 409 4.40 -3.27 -27.21
C ARG A 409 4.26 -1.88 -27.84
N LEU A 410 4.88 -0.86 -27.24
CA LEU A 410 4.79 0.52 -27.74
C LEU A 410 5.53 0.71 -29.07
N LYS A 411 6.65 0.00 -29.29
CA LYS A 411 7.38 0.05 -30.57
C LYS A 411 6.57 -0.53 -31.73
N PHE A 412 5.76 -1.55 -31.48
CA PHE A 412 4.89 -2.15 -32.50
C PHE A 412 3.75 -1.20 -32.90
N TYR A 413 3.24 -0.39 -31.98
CA TYR A 413 2.21 0.60 -32.26
C TYR A 413 2.69 1.71 -33.21
N ASN A 414 3.91 2.22 -33.04
CA ASN A 414 4.48 3.25 -33.93
C ASN A 414 4.71 2.78 -35.38
N ARG A 415 4.52 1.50 -35.69
CA ARG A 415 4.64 0.96 -37.05
C ARG A 415 3.28 0.79 -37.76
N GLN A 416 2.19 1.00 -37.04
CA GLN A 416 0.82 1.09 -37.59
C GLN A 416 0.46 2.56 -37.76
#